data_AF-A0A8J2UD67-F1
#
_entry.id   AF-A0A8J2UD67-F1
#
_cell.length_a   1.000
_cell.length_b   1.000
_cell.length_c   1.000
_cell.angle_alpha   90.00
_cell.angle_beta   90.00
_cell.angle_gamma   90.00
#
_symmetry.space_group_name_H-M   'P 1'
#
loop_
_entity.id
_entity.type
_entity.pdbx_description
1 polymer ?
#
loop_
_entity_poly.entity_id
_entity_poly.type
_entity_poly.pdbx_seq_one_letter_code
_entity_poly.pdbx_strand_id
1 'polypeptide(L)'
;MGGLAAGSYVFGDIGLSVNTINTTNIEPASGAWFVSDEVKFANKLLMGPKVGIWVGGGLAFGLNMIYYTDFSQGSLVFRPEVGMGFSPFKLVYGYNAKLTNTRFEGINRNLVEVVYCFKLKKLKSWHPFDQP
;
A
#
# COMPACT_ATOMS: atom_id res chain seq x y z
N MET A 1 -5.12 -3.68 -5.50
CA MET A 1 -3.64 -3.59 -5.48
C MET A 1 -3.10 -4.80 -4.77
N GLY A 2 -1.95 -5.28 -5.20
CA GLY A 2 -1.17 -6.30 -4.49
C GLY A 2 0.29 -5.89 -4.49
N GLY A 3 1.03 -6.27 -3.45
CA GLY A 3 2.43 -5.88 -3.32
C GLY A 3 3.26 -6.84 -2.47
N LEU A 4 4.57 -6.62 -2.53
CA LEU A 4 5.56 -7.33 -1.74
C LEU A 4 6.54 -6.31 -1.17
N ALA A 5 6.71 -6.33 0.14
CA ALA A 5 7.65 -5.50 0.88
C ALA A 5 8.77 -6.37 1.46
N ALA A 6 10.03 -6.03 1.18
CA ALA A 6 11.20 -6.79 1.61
C ALA A 6 12.21 -5.90 2.35
N GLY A 7 12.68 -6.38 3.49
CA GLY A 7 13.74 -5.80 4.31
C GLY A 7 14.41 -6.92 5.11
N SER A 8 14.47 -6.79 6.43
CA SER A 8 14.82 -7.92 7.32
C SER A 8 13.77 -9.04 7.32
N TYR A 9 12.53 -8.72 6.94
CA TYR A 9 11.38 -9.60 6.82
C TYR A 9 10.67 -9.35 5.48
N VAL A 10 9.90 -10.33 5.02
CA VAL A 10 9.09 -10.21 3.81
C VAL A 10 7.61 -10.15 4.18
N PHE A 11 6.90 -9.18 3.61
CA PHE A 11 5.48 -8.96 3.78
C PHE A 11 4.78 -9.00 2.42
N GLY A 12 3.60 -9.61 2.39
CA GLY A 12 2.65 -9.51 1.28
C GLY A 12 1.61 -8.47 1.59
N ASP A 13 1.25 -7.66 0.59
CA ASP A 13 0.26 -6.60 0.69
C ASP A 13 -0.90 -6.87 -0.27
N ILE A 14 -2.12 -6.69 0.21
CA ILE A 14 -3.33 -6.75 -0.61
C ILE A 14 -4.32 -5.68 -0.18
N GLY A 15 -4.91 -4.99 -1.15
CA GLY A 15 -5.85 -3.92 -0.83
C GLY A 15 -6.58 -3.32 -2.02
N LEU A 16 -7.27 -2.22 -1.74
CA LEU A 16 -8.04 -1.44 -2.70
C LEU A 16 -7.44 -0.03 -2.81
N SER A 17 -7.33 0.45 -4.04
CA SER A 17 -6.81 1.78 -4.34
C SER A 17 -7.77 2.52 -5.24
N VAL A 18 -8.05 3.77 -4.90
CA VAL A 18 -8.81 4.69 -5.71
C VAL A 18 -7.82 5.65 -6.36
N ASN A 19 -7.64 5.47 -7.67
CA ASN A 19 -6.66 6.22 -8.45
C ASN A 19 -7.33 7.44 -9.08
N THR A 20 -6.79 8.62 -8.79
CA THR A 20 -7.12 9.87 -9.46
C THR A 20 -5.99 10.20 -10.43
N ILE A 21 -6.22 10.00 -11.72
CA ILE A 21 -5.28 10.40 -12.76
C ILE A 21 -5.60 11.86 -13.11
N ASN A 22 -4.75 12.80 -12.72
CA ASN A 22 -4.87 14.20 -13.11
C ASN A 22 -3.86 14.51 -14.21
N THR A 23 -4.30 14.43 -15.46
CA THR A 23 -3.49 14.84 -16.61
C THR A 23 -3.56 16.37 -16.74
N THR A 24 -2.70 17.08 -16.01
CA THR A 24 -2.39 18.49 -16.31
C THR A 24 -1.17 18.56 -17.22
N ASN A 25 -1.26 19.39 -18.27
CA ASN A 25 -0.46 19.46 -19.50
C ASN A 25 1.09 19.59 -19.39
N ILE A 26 1.72 19.34 -18.25
CA ILE A 26 3.19 19.50 -18.07
C ILE A 26 3.88 18.21 -17.58
N GLU A 27 3.18 17.25 -16.98
CA GLU A 27 3.71 15.90 -16.67
C GLU A 27 2.56 14.98 -16.22
N PRO A 28 2.56 13.67 -16.53
CA PRO A 28 1.52 12.75 -16.05
C PRO A 28 1.65 12.55 -14.53
N ALA A 29 1.03 13.43 -13.75
CA ALA A 29 0.92 13.31 -12.31
C ALA A 29 -0.30 12.44 -11.96
N SER A 30 -0.05 11.28 -11.38
CA SER A 30 -1.07 10.39 -10.82
C SER A 30 -1.04 10.47 -9.30
N GLY A 31 -2.20 10.43 -8.68
CA GLY A 31 -2.34 10.33 -7.24
C GLY A 31 -3.34 9.26 -6.88
N ALA A 32 -3.13 8.55 -5.78
CA ALA A 32 -4.13 7.62 -5.26
C ALA A 32 -4.10 7.60 -3.75
N TRP A 33 -5.27 7.36 -3.16
CA TRP A 33 -5.38 6.89 -1.79
C TRP A 33 -5.76 5.40 -1.82
N PHE A 34 -5.36 4.67 -0.78
CA PHE A 34 -5.59 3.24 -0.70
C PHE A 34 -5.71 2.76 0.73
N VAL A 35 -6.37 1.61 0.86
CA VAL A 35 -6.46 0.83 2.09
C VAL A 35 -6.03 -0.60 1.76
N SER A 36 -5.19 -1.18 2.61
CA SER A 36 -4.63 -2.50 2.38
C SER A 36 -4.23 -3.18 3.70
N ASP A 37 -3.76 -4.42 3.63
CA ASP A 37 -3.23 -5.14 4.79
C ASP A 37 -1.91 -5.81 4.43
N GLU A 38 -0.89 -5.59 5.26
CA GLU A 38 0.42 -6.23 5.15
C GLU A 38 0.53 -7.46 6.07
N VAL A 39 0.75 -8.63 5.47
CA VAL A 39 0.89 -9.89 6.19
C VAL A 39 2.33 -10.41 6.06
N LYS A 40 2.95 -10.73 7.19
CA LYS A 40 4.31 -11.29 7.24
C LYS A 40 4.36 -12.76 6.81
N PHE A 41 5.29 -13.13 5.92
CA PHE A 41 5.47 -14.51 5.43
C PHE A 41 6.39 -15.41 6.31
N ALA A 42 6.45 -15.20 7.64
CA ALA A 42 7.37 -15.93 8.53
C ALA A 42 6.70 -16.43 9.82
N ASN A 43 7.46 -17.13 10.68
CA ASN A 43 7.02 -17.92 11.85
C ASN A 43 6.03 -17.27 12.82
N LYS A 44 5.96 -15.93 12.87
CA LYS A 44 4.99 -15.21 13.69
C LYS A 44 4.09 -14.38 12.79
N LEU A 45 2.80 -14.72 12.78
CA LEU A 45 1.78 -13.97 12.05
C LEU A 45 1.76 -12.53 12.59
N LEU A 46 1.88 -11.59 11.67
CA LEU A 46 1.88 -10.18 11.96
C LEU A 46 1.12 -9.52 10.82
N MET A 47 0.04 -8.85 11.19
CA MET A 47 -0.86 -8.16 10.26
C MET A 47 -0.67 -6.67 10.40
N GLY A 48 -0.93 -5.94 9.33
CA GLY A 48 -0.66 -4.52 9.25
C GLY A 48 -1.70 -3.82 8.40
N PRO A 49 -2.92 -3.60 8.91
CA PRO A 49 -3.86 -2.69 8.29
C PRO A 49 -3.17 -1.36 7.98
N LYS A 50 -3.22 -1.01 6.70
CA LYS A 50 -2.48 0.10 6.09
C LYS A 50 -3.48 1.03 5.40
N VAL A 51 -3.31 2.32 5.62
CA VAL A 51 -3.92 3.37 4.81
C VAL A 51 -2.80 4.26 4.28
N GLY A 52 -2.91 4.66 3.03
CA GLY A 52 -1.84 5.40 2.39
C GLY A 52 -2.30 6.30 1.27
N ILE A 53 -1.45 7.25 0.96
CA ILE A 53 -1.54 8.09 -0.24
C ILE A 53 -0.23 7.97 -1.01
N TRP A 54 -0.31 8.03 -2.33
CA TRP A 54 0.88 8.18 -3.16
C TRP A 54 0.62 9.14 -4.31
N VAL A 55 1.68 9.80 -4.75
CA VAL A 55 1.72 10.63 -5.95
C VAL A 55 2.90 10.17 -6.80
N GLY A 56 2.75 10.16 -8.12
CA GLY A 56 3.86 9.82 -9.00
C GLY A 56 3.63 10.11 -10.47
N GLY A 57 4.74 10.24 -11.18
CA GLY A 57 4.83 10.58 -12.60
C GLY A 57 6.25 10.36 -13.15
N GLY A 58 6.86 9.23 -12.78
CA GLY A 58 8.30 8.99 -12.91
C GLY A 58 8.91 8.72 -11.54
N LEU A 59 9.10 9.79 -10.75
CA LEU A 59 9.33 9.67 -9.32
C LEU A 59 8.00 9.47 -8.59
N ALA A 60 8.00 8.63 -7.56
CA ALA A 60 6.86 8.37 -6.70
C ALA A 60 7.19 8.72 -5.25
N PHE A 61 6.26 9.38 -4.59
CA PHE A 61 6.30 9.66 -3.16
C PHE A 61 5.02 9.12 -2.53
N GLY A 62 5.17 8.51 -1.36
CA GLY A 62 4.05 7.92 -0.64
C GLY A 62 4.14 8.19 0.85
N LEU A 63 2.98 8.27 1.50
CA LEU A 63 2.87 8.32 2.95
C LEU A 63 1.88 7.25 3.39
N ASN A 64 2.32 6.38 4.29
CA ASN A 64 1.49 5.31 4.83
C ASN A 64 1.41 5.39 6.35
N MET A 65 0.23 5.08 6.86
CA MET A 65 -0.03 4.80 8.27
C MET A 65 -0.39 3.33 8.38
N ILE A 66 0.36 2.59 9.20
CA ILE A 66 0.25 1.13 9.32
C ILE A 66 0.16 0.78 10.79
N TYR A 67 -0.86 0.01 11.17
CA TYR A 67 -0.97 -0.53 12.53
C TYR A 67 -0.57 -1.99 12.54
N TYR A 68 0.67 -2.28 12.90
CA TYR A 68 1.14 -3.65 12.99
C TYR A 68 0.70 -4.32 14.29
N THR A 69 0.19 -5.54 14.21
CA THR A 69 -0.30 -6.30 15.36
C THR A 69 0.00 -7.78 15.23
N ASP A 70 0.30 -8.42 16.37
CA ASP A 70 0.35 -9.88 16.53
C ASP A 70 -0.89 -10.42 17.30
N PHE A 71 -1.94 -9.60 17.40
CA PHE A 71 -3.17 -9.81 18.19
C PHE A 71 -3.01 -9.78 19.72
N SER A 72 -1.79 -9.73 20.25
CA SER A 72 -1.53 -9.51 21.67
C SER A 72 -1.06 -8.09 21.97
N GLN A 73 -0.32 -7.51 21.04
CA GLN A 73 0.26 -6.17 21.11
C GLN A 73 0.37 -5.60 19.69
N GLY A 74 0.56 -4.29 19.58
CA GLY A 74 0.75 -3.64 18.29
C GLY A 74 1.58 -2.37 18.36
N SER A 75 1.93 -1.86 17.18
CA SER A 75 2.71 -0.65 16.96
C SER A 75 2.16 0.11 15.77
N LEU A 76 1.85 1.39 16.00
CA LEU A 76 1.48 2.32 14.95
C LEU A 76 2.76 2.83 14.29
N VAL A 77 2.79 2.80 12.97
CA VAL A 77 3.95 3.15 12.16
C VAL A 77 3.55 4.16 11.11
N PHE A 78 4.35 5.22 11.00
CA PHE A 78 4.33 6.12 9.86
C PHE A 78 5.46 5.74 8.91
N ARG A 79 5.13 5.54 7.63
CA ARG A 79 6.10 5.19 6.60
C ARG A 79 6.06 6.21 5.46
N PRO A 80 7.00 7.16 5.42
CA PRO A 80 7.33 7.85 4.19
C PRO A 80 8.00 6.89 3.20
N GLU A 81 7.67 7.07 1.93
CA GLU A 81 8.16 6.28 0.80
C GLU A 81 8.62 7.19 -0.33
N VAL A 82 9.70 6.79 -1.00
CA VAL A 82 10.20 7.44 -2.20
C VAL A 82 10.72 6.39 -3.18
N GLY A 83 10.51 6.59 -4.47
CA GLY A 83 11.05 5.73 -5.49
C GLY A 83 10.51 6.07 -6.86
N MET A 84 10.17 5.04 -7.63
CA MET A 84 9.70 5.17 -8.99
C MET A 84 8.28 4.64 -9.11
N GLY A 85 7.43 5.39 -9.81
CA GLY A 85 6.04 5.02 -10.06
C GLY A 85 5.67 5.32 -11.48
N PHE A 86 5.31 4.28 -12.20
CA PHE A 86 4.77 4.35 -13.55
C PHE A 86 3.52 3.51 -13.53
N SER A 87 2.35 4.16 -13.55
CA SER A 87 1.06 3.47 -13.55
C SER A 87 1.10 2.21 -14.43
N PRO A 88 0.65 1.02 -13.97
CA PRO A 88 0.06 0.68 -12.67
C PRO A 88 1.08 0.17 -11.61
N PHE A 89 2.36 0.40 -11.83
CA PHE A 89 3.48 -0.16 -11.07
C PHE A 89 4.17 0.88 -10.18
N LYS A 90 4.55 0.49 -8.98
CA LYS A 90 5.35 1.30 -8.04
C LYS A 90 6.47 0.45 -7.45
N LEU A 91 7.69 0.98 -7.45
CA LEU A 91 8.85 0.46 -6.73
C LEU A 91 9.36 1.56 -5.80
N VAL A 92 9.26 1.37 -4.49
CA VAL A 92 9.62 2.39 -3.50
C VAL A 92 10.53 1.85 -2.42
N TYR A 93 11.35 2.73 -1.88
CA TYR A 93 12.03 2.55 -0.63
C TYR A 93 11.23 3.25 0.49
N GLY A 94 10.98 2.55 1.59
CA GLY A 94 10.22 3.04 2.72
C GLY A 94 10.99 2.97 4.05
N TYR A 95 10.76 3.96 4.91
CA TYR A 95 11.28 3.99 6.28
C TYR A 95 10.14 3.85 7.29
N ASN A 96 10.13 2.81 8.11
CA ASN A 96 9.12 2.63 9.15
C ASN A 96 9.50 3.39 10.43
N ALA A 97 8.89 4.55 10.64
CA ALA A 97 8.95 5.28 11.90
C ALA A 97 7.87 4.77 12.85
N LYS A 98 8.25 3.98 13.87
CA LYS A 98 7.33 3.54 14.93
C LYS A 98 6.92 4.74 15.78
N LEU A 99 5.62 5.05 15.79
CA LEU A 99 5.01 6.11 16.59
C LEU A 99 4.58 5.61 17.98
N THR A 100 4.18 4.34 18.08
CA THR A 100 3.81 3.71 19.36
C THR A 100 4.54 2.38 19.53
N ASN A 101 4.66 1.93 20.79
CA ASN A 101 5.31 0.66 21.16
C ASN A 101 6.63 0.40 20.38
N THR A 102 7.63 1.25 20.59
CA THR A 102 8.89 1.24 19.82
C THR A 102 9.67 -0.08 19.95
N ARG A 103 9.42 -0.84 21.01
CA ARG A 103 9.99 -2.16 21.30
C ARG A 103 9.30 -3.31 20.56
N PHE A 104 8.17 -3.08 19.89
CA PHE A 104 7.47 -4.12 19.14
C PHE A 104 8.34 -4.66 18.00
N GLU A 105 8.64 -5.95 18.02
CA GLU A 105 9.58 -6.58 17.09
C GLU A 105 8.89 -7.07 15.81
N GLY A 106 9.69 -7.53 14.85
CA GLY A 106 9.18 -8.19 13.65
C GLY A 106 8.72 -7.25 12.53
N ILE A 107 8.88 -5.93 12.70
CA ILE A 107 8.67 -4.89 11.69
C ILE A 107 10.02 -4.48 11.08
N ASN A 108 10.10 -4.36 9.75
CA ASN A 108 11.28 -3.82 9.06
C ASN A 108 11.52 -2.36 9.44
N ARG A 109 12.76 -1.93 9.66
CA ARG A 109 13.07 -0.49 9.79
C ARG A 109 13.11 0.22 8.43
N ASN A 110 13.77 -0.42 7.48
CA ASN A 110 13.85 0.00 6.09
C ASN A 110 13.37 -1.16 5.22
N LEU A 111 12.69 -0.86 4.12
CA LEU A 111 12.23 -1.86 3.17
C LEU A 111 12.17 -1.30 1.74
N VAL A 112 12.20 -2.21 0.79
CA VAL A 112 11.83 -1.96 -0.61
C VAL A 112 10.49 -2.62 -0.86
N GLU A 113 9.55 -1.90 -1.46
CA GLU A 113 8.21 -2.37 -1.75
C GLU A 113 7.94 -2.29 -3.25
N VAL A 114 7.42 -3.38 -3.80
CA VAL A 114 6.87 -3.45 -5.15
C VAL A 114 5.37 -3.57 -5.05
N VAL A 115 4.64 -2.67 -5.71
CA VAL A 115 3.18 -2.67 -5.76
C VAL A 115 2.70 -2.67 -7.19
N TYR A 116 1.68 -3.48 -7.45
CA TYR A 116 0.96 -3.50 -8.72
C TYR A 116 -0.54 -3.24 -8.49
N CYS A 117 -1.07 -2.26 -9.22
CA CYS A 117 -2.48 -1.89 -9.18
C CYS A 117 -3.26 -2.56 -10.31
N PHE A 118 -3.90 -3.70 -10.01
CA PHE A 118 -4.85 -4.33 -10.92
C PHE A 118 -6.08 -3.44 -11.12
N LYS A 119 -6.40 -3.10 -12.37
CA LYS A 119 -7.64 -2.40 -12.72
C LYS A 119 -8.82 -3.36 -12.60
N LEU A 120 -9.72 -3.09 -11.66
CA LEU A 120 -10.98 -3.81 -11.56
C LEU A 120 -11.94 -3.27 -12.63
N LYS A 121 -12.44 -4.15 -13.52
CA LYS A 121 -13.51 -3.78 -14.45
C LYS A 121 -14.82 -3.70 -13.69
N LYS A 122 -15.61 -2.65 -13.95
CA LYS A 122 -16.97 -2.54 -13.45
C LYS A 122 -17.78 -3.70 -14.02
N LEU A 123 -18.33 -4.55 -13.15
CA LEU A 123 -19.27 -5.59 -13.58
C LEU A 123 -20.50 -4.90 -14.19
N LYS A 124 -20.97 -5.43 -15.33
CA LYS A 124 -22.18 -4.95 -15.99
C LYS A 124 -23.33 -5.03 -14.99
N SER A 125 -24.09 -3.94 -14.82
CA SER A 125 -25.24 -3.93 -13.91
C SER A 125 -26.20 -5.03 -14.31
N TRP A 126 -26.47 -5.94 -13.38
CA TRP A 126 -27.53 -6.92 -13.53
C TRP A 126 -28.86 -6.17 -13.32
N HIS A 127 -29.70 -6.10 -14.36
CA HIS A 127 -31.07 -5.61 -14.27
C HIS A 127 -31.98 -6.83 -14.16
N PRO A 128 -32.51 -7.16 -12.96
CA PRO A 128 -33.40 -8.31 -12.81
C PRO A 128 -34.83 -8.11 -13.28
N PHE A 129 -35.23 -6.92 -13.75
CA PHE A 129 -36.62 -6.66 -14.09
C PHE A 129 -36.72 -5.68 -15.27
N ASP A 130 -36.30 -6.13 -16.46
CA ASP A 130 -36.96 -5.70 -17.69
C ASP A 130 -37.97 -6.80 -18.05
N GLN A 131 -39.23 -6.61 -17.66
CA GLN A 131 -40.38 -7.33 -18.20
C GLN A 131 -41.59 -6.39 -18.19
N PRO A 132 -42.54 -6.62 -19.10
CA PRO A 132 -42.53 -6.37 -20.54
C PRO A 132 -43.19 -5.03 -20.91
#